data_AF-X6P9P5-F1
#
_entry.id   AF-X6P9P5-F1
#
_cell.length_a   1.000
_cell.length_b   1.000
_cell.length_c   1.000
_cell.angle_alpha   90.00
_cell.angle_beta   90.00
_cell.angle_gamma   90.00
#
_symmetry.space_group_name_H-M   'P 1'
#
loop_
_entity.id
_entity.type
_entity.pdbx_description
1 polymer ?
#
loop_
_entity_poly.entity_id
_entity_poly.type
_entity_poly.pdbx_seq_one_letter_code
_entity_poly.pdbx_strand_id
1 'polypeptide(L)'
;MQATLKNFTTLEGYTAIENPKLSHLFYEHIRTWKPNNHLEEELKQASDETLTKINDIICEWIDIKEIKKIANRYKSHSEIRILKPPQLNGITEEQISEKKDIPLKLTQFVYNQICTFNPKEMKGQAIYVILFEYFKKYIIGETNPSSCADVALILQQARKQELEEDTVMLQALETYIPLQANNYQYTNSDDNEKNDAYDCHQHMLNLLEERKEEKKTEQERQKMIILQGKSGSGKSLFCRHLEE
;
A
#
# COMPACT_ATOMS: atom_id res chain seq x y z
N MET A 1 -5.43 34.94 5.00
CA MET A 1 -6.83 34.68 5.35
C MET A 1 -6.81 34.14 6.78
N GLN A 2 -7.32 34.87 7.77
CA GLN A 2 -7.39 34.40 9.16
C GLN A 2 -8.58 33.44 9.25
N ALA A 3 -8.34 32.13 9.15
CA ALA A 3 -9.37 31.14 9.36
C ALA A 3 -9.76 31.16 10.84
N THR A 4 -10.93 31.72 11.12
CA THR A 4 -11.53 31.71 12.45
C THR A 4 -12.25 30.38 12.60
N LEU A 5 -11.71 29.53 13.46
CA LEU A 5 -12.38 28.32 13.89
C LEU A 5 -13.68 28.69 14.59
N LYS A 6 -14.74 27.88 14.42
CA LYS A 6 -16.08 28.13 14.96
C LYS A 6 -16.10 28.40 16.47
N ASN A 7 -15.03 28.01 17.18
CA ASN A 7 -14.86 28.20 18.62
C ASN A 7 -13.66 29.06 19.05
N PHE A 8 -12.71 29.48 18.18
CA PHE A 8 -11.45 30.10 18.65
C PHE A 8 -10.75 31.05 17.67
N THR A 9 -9.99 32.01 18.22
CA THR A 9 -9.44 33.20 17.55
C THR A 9 -7.97 33.13 17.10
N THR A 10 -7.15 32.14 17.49
CA THR A 10 -5.72 32.04 17.05
C THR A 10 -5.18 30.61 16.93
N LEU A 11 -4.43 30.32 15.84
CA LEU A 11 -3.87 29.00 15.46
C LEU A 11 -2.61 28.55 16.25
N GLU A 12 -1.93 29.45 16.97
CA GLU A 12 -0.66 29.15 17.66
C GLU A 12 -0.83 28.43 19.01
N GLY A 13 -2.03 28.44 19.60
CA GLY A 13 -2.31 27.80 20.89
C GLY A 13 -2.76 26.34 20.82
N TYR A 14 -2.82 25.73 19.63
CA TYR A 14 -3.43 24.42 19.43
C TYR A 14 -2.50 23.26 19.82
N THR A 15 -2.66 22.75 21.03
CA THR A 15 -2.26 21.38 21.41
C THR A 15 -3.20 20.31 20.81
N ALA A 16 -4.34 20.70 20.22
CA ALA A 16 -5.35 19.79 19.67
C ALA A 16 -5.22 19.50 18.16
N ILE A 17 -4.35 20.21 17.44
CA ILE A 17 -4.09 19.98 16.01
C ILE A 17 -2.63 19.54 15.88
N GLU A 18 -2.42 18.31 15.44
CA GLU A 18 -1.08 17.81 15.15
C GLU A 18 -0.52 18.53 13.91
N ASN A 19 0.69 19.08 14.05
CA ASN A 19 1.37 19.88 13.02
C ASN A 19 0.58 21.12 12.55
N PRO A 20 0.36 22.11 13.43
CA PRO A 20 -0.46 23.31 13.12
C PRO A 20 0.14 24.19 12.02
N LYS A 21 1.44 24.05 11.73
CA LYS A 21 2.13 24.81 10.69
C LYS A 21 1.89 24.27 9.28
N LEU A 22 1.38 23.04 9.13
CA LEU A 22 1.22 22.38 7.83
C LEU A 22 0.36 23.20 6.86
N SER A 23 -0.86 23.57 7.29
CA SER A 23 -1.78 24.34 6.44
C SER A 23 -1.17 25.70 6.06
N HIS A 24 -0.50 26.35 7.02
CA HIS A 24 0.12 27.64 6.79
C HIS A 24 1.27 27.57 5.77
N LEU A 25 2.20 26.63 5.94
CA LEU A 25 3.32 26.43 5.01
C LEU A 25 2.82 26.03 3.61
N PHE A 26 1.79 25.18 3.55
CA PHE A 26 1.18 24.79 2.28
C PHE A 26 0.56 26.00 1.56
N TYR A 27 -0.15 26.86 2.30
CA TYR A 27 -0.66 28.13 1.78
C TYR A 27 0.43 29.08 1.28
N GLU A 28 1.56 29.18 1.98
CA GLU A 28 2.67 30.05 1.54
C GLU A 28 3.26 29.63 0.19
N HIS A 29 3.42 28.32 -0.02
CA HIS A 29 3.86 27.77 -1.30
C HIS A 29 2.87 28.09 -2.43
N ILE A 30 1.56 27.98 -2.17
CA ILE A 30 0.53 28.16 -3.20
C ILE A 30 0.29 29.65 -3.50
N ARG A 31 0.29 30.52 -2.47
CA ARG A 31 -0.02 31.96 -2.61
C ARG A 31 0.96 32.68 -3.52
N THR A 32 2.24 32.34 -3.43
CA THR A 32 3.31 32.98 -4.21
C THR A 32 3.42 32.44 -5.63
N TRP A 33 2.69 31.36 -5.93
CA TRP A 33 2.75 30.68 -7.21
C TRP A 33 1.92 31.37 -8.29
N LYS A 34 2.60 31.80 -9.36
CA LYS A 34 1.98 32.18 -10.63
C LYS A 34 2.21 31.07 -11.65
N PRO A 35 1.16 30.36 -12.12
CA PRO A 35 1.31 29.26 -13.06
C PRO A 35 1.69 29.79 -14.44
N ASN A 36 2.58 29.07 -15.14
CA ASN A 36 3.07 29.46 -16.47
C ASN A 36 2.44 28.66 -17.62
N ASN A 37 1.76 27.55 -17.32
CA ASN A 37 1.12 26.67 -18.29
C ASN A 37 -0.16 26.04 -17.71
N HIS A 38 -0.96 25.39 -18.55
CA HIS A 38 -2.22 24.76 -18.16
C HIS A 38 -2.04 23.67 -17.09
N LEU A 39 -0.98 22.87 -17.16
CA LEU A 39 -0.70 21.81 -16.18
C LEU A 39 -0.38 22.38 -14.79
N GLU A 40 0.36 23.48 -14.74
CA GLU A 40 0.62 24.22 -13.50
C GLU A 40 -0.64 24.87 -12.95
N GLU A 41 -1.54 25.34 -13.81
CA GLU A 41 -2.82 25.90 -13.39
C GLU A 41 -3.74 24.85 -12.77
N GLU A 42 -3.85 23.67 -13.40
CA GLU A 42 -4.57 22.51 -12.84
C GLU A 42 -3.98 22.08 -11.49
N LEU A 43 -2.66 21.96 -11.39
CA LEU A 43 -1.98 21.57 -10.17
C LEU A 43 -2.16 22.63 -9.06
N LYS A 44 -2.13 23.92 -9.41
CA LYS A 44 -2.41 25.01 -8.47
C LYS A 44 -3.84 24.94 -7.97
N GLN A 45 -4.82 24.77 -8.86
CA GLN A 45 -6.22 24.61 -8.48
C GLN A 45 -6.42 23.41 -7.54
N ALA A 46 -5.84 22.25 -7.88
CA ALA A 46 -5.88 21.06 -7.03
C ALA A 46 -5.23 21.30 -5.65
N SER A 47 -4.17 22.12 -5.61
CA SER A 47 -3.50 22.52 -4.36
C SER A 47 -4.42 23.39 -3.50
N ASP A 48 -5.08 24.38 -4.10
CA ASP A 48 -6.03 25.27 -3.41
C ASP A 48 -7.25 24.48 -2.89
N GLU A 49 -7.78 23.53 -3.66
CA GLU A 49 -8.86 22.62 -3.23
C GLU A 49 -8.41 21.73 -2.07
N THR A 50 -7.20 21.19 -2.14
CA THR A 50 -6.62 20.35 -1.07
C THR A 50 -6.42 21.15 0.21
N LEU A 51 -5.90 22.37 0.10
CA LEU A 51 -5.75 23.29 1.22
C LEU A 51 -7.11 23.63 1.86
N THR A 52 -8.14 23.83 1.04
CA THR A 52 -9.51 24.06 1.51
C THR A 52 -10.02 22.87 2.32
N LYS A 53 -9.88 21.65 1.81
CA LYS A 53 -10.27 20.42 2.55
C LYS A 53 -9.51 20.26 3.87
N ILE A 54 -8.21 20.56 3.89
CA ILE A 54 -7.40 20.56 5.13
C ILE A 54 -7.95 21.58 6.12
N ASN A 55 -8.25 22.80 5.65
CA ASN A 55 -8.82 23.85 6.48
C ASN A 55 -10.21 23.49 6.99
N ASP A 56 -11.05 22.81 6.20
CA ASP A 56 -12.37 22.37 6.61
C ASP A 56 -12.30 21.34 7.75
N ILE A 57 -11.31 20.43 7.72
CA ILE A 57 -11.06 19.48 8.81
C ILE A 57 -10.51 20.19 10.04
N ILE A 58 -9.53 21.07 9.85
CA ILE A 58 -8.94 21.86 10.93
C ILE A 58 -10.04 22.65 11.62
N CYS A 59 -10.84 23.39 10.84
CA CYS A 59 -11.87 24.31 11.31
C CYS A 59 -13.16 23.64 11.78
N GLU A 60 -13.26 22.32 11.67
CA GLU A 60 -14.47 21.54 11.99
C GLU A 60 -15.69 22.00 11.17
N TRP A 61 -15.46 22.39 9.92
CA TRP A 61 -16.54 22.67 8.96
C TRP A 61 -17.12 21.38 8.37
N ILE A 62 -16.36 20.28 8.46
CA ILE A 62 -16.79 18.92 8.13
C ILE A 62 -17.24 18.19 9.40
N ASP A 63 -18.30 17.38 9.27
CA ASP A 63 -18.82 16.57 10.37
C ASP A 63 -17.78 15.57 10.90
N ILE A 64 -17.74 15.39 12.22
CA ILE A 64 -16.83 14.44 12.89
C ILE A 64 -16.97 13.01 12.33
N LYS A 65 -18.19 12.61 11.92
CA LYS A 65 -18.44 11.30 11.30
C LYS A 65 -17.71 11.15 9.96
N GLU A 66 -17.64 12.22 9.16
CA GLU A 66 -16.93 12.21 7.88
C GLU A 66 -15.42 12.24 8.09
N ILE A 67 -14.93 13.06 9.04
CA ILE A 67 -13.52 13.06 9.45
C ILE A 67 -13.10 11.64 9.86
N LYS A 68 -13.93 10.94 10.66
CA LYS A 68 -13.67 9.56 11.07
C LYS A 68 -13.62 8.60 9.88
N LYS A 69 -14.51 8.72 8.89
CA LYS A 69 -14.48 7.88 7.68
C LYS A 69 -13.18 8.08 6.90
N ILE A 70 -12.70 9.31 6.79
CA ILE A 70 -11.44 9.63 6.11
C ILE A 70 -10.27 9.04 6.93
N ALA A 71 -10.23 9.30 8.24
CA ALA A 71 -9.18 8.81 9.13
C ALA A 71 -9.10 7.27 9.19
N ASN A 72 -10.22 6.55 9.08
CA ASN A 72 -10.21 5.08 9.06
C ASN A 72 -9.44 4.48 7.86
N ARG A 73 -9.19 5.26 6.80
CA ARG A 73 -8.38 4.84 5.64
C ARG A 73 -6.88 5.09 5.86
N TYR A 74 -6.52 5.73 6.97
CA TYR A 74 -5.14 6.02 7.30
C TYR A 74 -4.34 4.73 7.44
N LYS A 75 -3.20 4.71 6.77
CA LYS A 75 -2.13 3.74 6.96
C LYS A 75 -0.84 4.51 7.16
N SER A 76 0.00 4.02 8.05
CA SER A 76 1.25 4.72 8.35
C SER A 76 2.21 4.65 7.16
N HIS A 77 3.11 5.64 7.04
CA HIS A 77 4.16 5.61 6.01
C HIS A 77 5.01 4.33 6.08
N SER A 78 5.27 3.80 7.29
CA SER A 78 6.00 2.55 7.49
C SER A 78 5.29 1.33 6.92
N GLU A 79 3.96 1.32 6.93
CA GLU A 79 3.13 0.27 6.35
C GLU A 79 3.05 0.39 4.83
N ILE A 80 2.85 1.62 4.32
CA ILE A 80 2.67 1.88 2.88
C ILE A 80 4.00 1.79 2.12
N ARG A 81 5.11 2.22 2.74
CA ARG A 81 6.43 2.45 2.11
C ARG A 81 6.30 3.28 0.83
N ILE A 82 6.10 4.58 1.03
CA ILE A 82 5.83 5.54 -0.06
C ILE A 82 7.10 5.73 -0.89
N LEU A 83 6.93 5.71 -2.21
CA LEU A 83 8.04 5.83 -3.15
C LEU A 83 8.40 7.30 -3.35
N LYS A 84 9.70 7.56 -3.50
CA LYS A 84 10.19 8.90 -3.80
C LYS A 84 9.72 9.31 -5.21
N PRO A 85 9.10 10.50 -5.37
CA PRO A 85 8.65 10.95 -6.68
C PRO A 85 9.84 11.16 -7.62
N PRO A 86 9.72 10.78 -8.92
CA PRO A 86 10.82 10.83 -9.88
C PRO A 86 11.36 12.25 -10.09
N GLN A 87 10.52 13.27 -9.91
CA GLN A 87 10.88 14.69 -10.01
C GLN A 87 11.95 15.11 -8.98
N LEU A 88 12.06 14.38 -7.86
CA LEU A 88 13.04 14.64 -6.79
C LEU A 88 14.27 13.73 -6.88
N ASN A 89 14.40 12.90 -7.91
CA ASN A 89 15.52 11.98 -8.04
C ASN A 89 16.79 12.72 -8.49
N GLY A 90 17.89 12.55 -7.76
CA GLY A 90 19.18 13.19 -8.07
C GLY A 90 19.29 14.69 -7.76
N ILE A 91 18.27 15.32 -7.18
CA ILE A 91 18.29 16.74 -6.77
C ILE A 91 18.39 16.81 -5.24
N THR A 92 19.32 17.62 -4.72
CA THR A 92 19.43 17.87 -3.28
C THR A 92 18.41 18.90 -2.80
N GLU A 93 18.07 18.88 -1.51
CA GLU A 93 17.07 19.81 -0.94
C GLU A 93 17.48 21.28 -1.12
N GLU A 94 18.77 21.57 -1.00
CA GLU A 94 19.38 22.88 -1.18
C GLU A 94 19.16 23.40 -2.61
N GLN A 95 19.41 22.56 -3.62
CA GLN A 95 19.21 22.91 -5.03
C GLN A 95 17.73 23.16 -5.37
N ILE A 96 16.80 22.48 -4.70
CA ILE A 96 15.36 22.72 -4.89
C ILE A 96 14.96 24.06 -4.26
N SER A 97 15.51 24.37 -3.08
CA SER A 97 15.23 25.63 -2.40
C SER A 97 15.72 26.86 -3.19
N GLU A 98 16.85 26.73 -3.90
CA GLU A 98 17.44 27.78 -4.74
C GLU A 98 16.72 27.94 -6.09
N LYS A 99 16.15 26.87 -6.64
CA LYS A 99 15.36 26.93 -7.88
C LYS A 99 14.07 27.73 -7.66
N LYS A 100 13.70 28.56 -8.63
CA LYS A 100 12.40 29.28 -8.65
C LYS A 100 11.23 28.38 -9.10
N ASP A 101 11.43 27.07 -9.15
CA ASP A 101 10.43 26.09 -9.57
C ASP A 101 9.52 25.75 -8.37
N ILE A 102 8.32 26.34 -8.38
CA ILE A 102 7.34 26.21 -7.30
C ILE A 102 6.70 24.82 -7.28
N PRO A 103 6.29 24.21 -8.41
CA PRO A 103 5.85 22.81 -8.48
C PRO A 103 6.84 21.83 -7.81
N LEU A 104 8.14 22.02 -8.04
CA LEU A 104 9.17 21.15 -7.45
C LEU A 104 9.26 21.33 -5.92
N LYS A 105 9.21 22.57 -5.44
CA LYS A 105 9.17 22.89 -4.00
C LYS A 105 7.93 22.31 -3.33
N LEU A 106 6.77 22.43 -3.97
CA LEU A 106 5.52 21.87 -3.49
C LEU A 106 5.60 20.34 -3.39
N THR A 107 6.16 19.70 -4.43
CA THR A 107 6.37 18.26 -4.47
C THR A 107 7.26 17.79 -3.33
N GLN A 108 8.38 18.48 -3.10
CA GLN A 108 9.28 18.20 -1.99
C GLN A 108 8.59 18.41 -0.64
N PHE A 109 7.87 19.51 -0.47
CA PHE A 109 7.15 19.82 0.76
C PHE A 109 6.15 18.70 1.08
N VAL A 110 5.27 18.35 0.13
CA VAL A 110 4.24 17.33 0.32
C VAL A 110 4.87 15.96 0.61
N TYR A 111 5.90 15.57 -0.14
CA TYR A 111 6.62 14.31 0.10
C TYR A 111 7.22 14.27 1.51
N ASN A 112 7.92 15.34 1.92
CA ASN A 112 8.54 15.42 3.25
C ASN A 112 7.47 15.39 4.36
N GLN A 113 6.34 16.08 4.19
CA GLN A 113 5.23 16.00 5.14
C GLN A 113 4.70 14.56 5.24
N ILE A 114 4.44 13.88 4.12
CA ILE A 114 3.90 12.51 4.12
C ILE A 114 4.88 11.48 4.72
N CYS A 115 6.19 11.69 4.59
CA CYS A 115 7.19 10.81 5.19
C CYS A 115 7.42 11.06 6.68
N THR A 116 7.34 12.32 7.13
CA THR A 116 7.69 12.70 8.52
C THR A 116 6.47 12.81 9.43
N PHE A 117 5.29 13.09 8.88
CA PHE A 117 4.08 13.28 9.65
C PHE A 117 3.49 11.93 10.07
N ASN A 118 3.57 11.65 11.37
CA ASN A 118 3.02 10.45 11.99
C ASN A 118 1.90 10.81 12.97
N PRO A 119 0.69 11.13 12.46
CA PRO A 119 -0.42 11.59 13.29
C PRO A 119 -0.98 10.49 14.20
N LYS A 120 -1.30 10.85 15.44
CA LYS A 120 -2.00 10.00 16.41
C LYS A 120 -3.47 10.40 16.56
N GLU A 121 -3.78 11.67 16.33
CA GLU A 121 -5.12 12.23 16.46
C GLU A 121 -5.93 11.98 15.18
N MET A 122 -7.24 11.78 15.33
CA MET A 122 -8.15 11.50 14.21
C MET A 122 -8.10 12.58 13.12
N LYS A 123 -7.99 13.85 13.50
CA LYS A 123 -7.89 14.97 12.55
C LYS A 123 -6.57 14.93 11.79
N GLY A 124 -5.46 14.64 12.47
CA GLY A 124 -4.15 14.50 11.84
C GLY A 124 -4.14 13.36 10.83
N GLN A 125 -4.73 12.22 11.17
CA GLN A 125 -4.89 11.08 10.28
C GLN A 125 -5.71 11.43 9.04
N ALA A 126 -6.81 12.17 9.20
CA ALA A 126 -7.62 12.61 8.07
C ALA A 126 -6.87 13.58 7.15
N ILE A 127 -6.11 14.53 7.71
CA ILE A 127 -5.24 15.45 6.96
C ILE A 127 -4.18 14.66 6.18
N TYR A 128 -3.55 13.68 6.82
CA TYR A 128 -2.57 12.81 6.17
C TYR A 128 -3.17 12.09 4.96
N VAL A 129 -4.36 11.50 5.10
CA VAL A 129 -5.04 10.79 4.00
C VAL A 129 -5.30 11.73 2.83
N ILE A 130 -5.74 12.95 3.08
CA ILE A 130 -5.98 13.95 2.02
C ILE A 130 -4.69 14.34 1.31
N LEU A 131 -3.61 14.57 2.06
CA LEU A 131 -2.30 14.87 1.47
C LEU A 131 -1.78 13.70 0.65
N PHE A 132 -1.98 12.46 1.11
CA PHE A 132 -1.58 11.27 0.40
C PHE A 132 -2.38 11.06 -0.89
N GLU A 133 -3.70 11.28 -0.85
CA GLU A 133 -4.55 11.27 -2.05
C GLU A 133 -4.11 12.33 -3.07
N TYR A 134 -3.79 13.54 -2.60
CA TYR A 134 -3.24 14.60 -3.44
C TYR A 134 -1.90 14.19 -4.08
N PHE A 135 -0.98 13.63 -3.28
CA PHE A 135 0.31 13.15 -3.75
C PHE A 135 0.16 12.06 -4.82
N LYS A 136 -0.70 11.07 -4.58
CA LYS A 136 -0.94 9.98 -5.53
C LYS A 136 -1.51 10.51 -6.85
N LYS A 137 -2.52 11.38 -6.79
CA LYS A 137 -3.24 11.85 -7.99
C LYS A 137 -2.46 12.89 -8.80
N TYR A 138 -1.86 13.88 -8.15
CA TYR A 138 -1.34 15.07 -8.83
C TYR A 138 0.18 15.14 -8.91
N ILE A 139 0.92 14.48 -7.99
CA ILE A 139 2.39 14.49 -8.01
C ILE A 139 2.93 13.25 -8.73
N ILE A 140 2.47 12.06 -8.34
CA ILE A 140 2.90 10.79 -8.95
C ILE A 140 2.14 10.53 -10.26
N GLY A 141 0.83 10.82 -10.27
CA GLY A 141 -0.06 10.53 -11.38
C GLY A 141 -0.75 9.18 -11.23
N GLU A 142 -1.98 9.06 -11.74
CA GLU A 142 -2.84 7.87 -11.54
C GLU A 142 -2.23 6.57 -12.07
N THR A 143 -1.33 6.64 -13.04
CA THR A 143 -0.71 5.48 -13.70
C THR A 143 0.56 4.98 -13.01
N ASN A 144 1.18 5.80 -12.16
CA ASN A 144 2.47 5.46 -11.54
C ASN A 144 2.28 4.92 -10.11
N PRO A 145 3.05 3.91 -9.70
CA PRO A 145 2.96 3.40 -8.34
C PRO A 145 3.43 4.45 -7.34
N SER A 146 2.58 4.77 -6.37
CA SER A 146 2.90 5.73 -5.30
C SER A 146 3.55 5.07 -4.08
N SER A 147 3.47 3.75 -3.99
CA SER A 147 3.89 2.95 -2.84
C SER A 147 4.44 1.58 -3.25
N CYS A 148 5.20 0.93 -2.36
CA CYS A 148 5.60 -0.46 -2.58
C CYS A 148 4.40 -1.41 -2.68
N ALA A 149 3.29 -1.11 -2.00
CA ALA A 149 2.05 -1.88 -2.13
C ALA A 149 1.46 -1.78 -3.54
N ASP A 150 1.48 -0.59 -4.15
CA ASP A 150 1.05 -0.42 -5.55
C ASP A 150 1.97 -1.21 -6.50
N VAL A 151 3.29 -1.21 -6.27
CA VAL A 151 4.25 -2.01 -7.08
C VAL A 151 3.97 -3.50 -6.95
N ALA A 152 3.77 -4.00 -5.73
CA ALA A 152 3.45 -5.41 -5.49
C ALA A 152 2.17 -5.82 -6.22
N LEU A 153 1.14 -4.97 -6.19
CA LEU A 153 -0.13 -5.21 -6.89
C LEU A 153 0.05 -5.22 -8.42
N ILE A 154 0.82 -4.27 -8.96
CA ILE A 154 1.14 -4.24 -10.40
C ILE A 154 1.93 -5.49 -10.82
N LEU A 155 2.92 -5.90 -10.03
CA LEU A 155 3.71 -7.10 -10.32
C LEU A 155 2.86 -8.37 -10.23
N GLN A 156 1.92 -8.44 -9.28
CA GLN A 156 0.99 -9.57 -9.16
C GLN A 156 0.05 -9.63 -10.36
N GLN A 157 -0.49 -8.49 -10.81
CA GLN A 157 -1.32 -8.41 -12.01
C GLN A 157 -0.53 -8.76 -13.28
N ALA A 158 0.69 -8.24 -13.42
CA ALA A 158 1.57 -8.55 -14.56
C ALA A 158 1.93 -10.03 -14.60
N ARG A 159 2.26 -10.64 -13.44
CA ARG A 159 2.49 -12.09 -13.34
C ARG A 159 1.25 -12.86 -13.78
N LYS A 160 0.05 -12.48 -13.33
CA LYS A 160 -1.18 -13.16 -13.73
C LYS A 160 -1.40 -13.10 -15.24
N GLN A 161 -1.20 -11.92 -15.84
CA GLN A 161 -1.33 -11.73 -17.28
C GLN A 161 -0.29 -12.56 -18.05
N GLU A 162 0.97 -12.61 -17.59
CA GLU A 162 2.02 -13.44 -18.21
C GLU A 162 1.65 -14.93 -18.22
N LEU A 163 1.07 -15.45 -17.13
CA LEU A 163 0.61 -16.84 -17.06
C LEU A 163 -0.61 -17.11 -17.96
N GLU A 164 -1.51 -16.13 -18.12
CA GLU A 164 -2.65 -16.22 -19.05
C GLU A 164 -2.21 -16.14 -20.52
N GLU A 165 -1.17 -15.37 -20.84
CA GLU A 165 -0.64 -15.25 -22.20
C GLU A 165 0.26 -16.43 -22.60
N ASP A 166 0.85 -17.14 -21.63
CA ASP A 166 1.62 -18.35 -21.88
C ASP A 166 0.70 -19.51 -22.29
N THR A 167 0.41 -19.58 -23.58
CA THR A 167 -0.38 -20.65 -24.21
C THR A 167 0.16 -22.06 -23.94
N VAL A 168 1.49 -22.21 -23.78
CA VAL A 168 2.11 -23.51 -23.46
C VAL A 168 1.81 -23.88 -22.01
N MET A 169 1.84 -22.90 -21.11
CA MET A 169 1.42 -23.09 -19.73
C MET A 169 -0.08 -23.40 -19.63
N LEU A 170 -0.95 -22.65 -20.32
CA LEU A 170 -2.39 -22.92 -20.34
C LEU A 170 -2.70 -24.31 -20.88
N GLN A 171 -2.11 -24.68 -22.02
CA GLN A 171 -2.24 -26.02 -22.57
C GLN A 171 -1.70 -27.07 -21.60
N ALA A 172 -0.58 -26.81 -20.92
CA ALA A 172 -0.06 -27.70 -19.90
C ALA A 172 -1.04 -27.80 -18.71
N LEU A 173 -1.64 -26.71 -18.22
CA LEU A 173 -2.65 -26.78 -17.15
C LEU A 173 -3.89 -27.57 -17.62
N GLU A 174 -4.37 -27.34 -18.84
CA GLU A 174 -5.53 -28.05 -19.41
C GLU A 174 -5.25 -29.54 -19.66
N THR A 175 -4.03 -29.90 -20.09
CA THR A 175 -3.67 -31.29 -20.46
C THR A 175 -3.02 -32.09 -19.33
N TYR A 176 -2.27 -31.46 -18.42
CA TYR A 176 -1.62 -32.13 -17.29
C TYR A 176 -2.51 -32.26 -16.04
N ILE A 177 -3.66 -31.59 -15.97
CA ILE A 177 -4.48 -31.61 -14.75
C ILE A 177 -5.72 -32.50 -14.93
N PRO A 178 -5.59 -33.75 -14.48
CA PRO A 178 -6.58 -34.32 -13.58
C PRO A 178 -5.90 -34.56 -12.23
N LEU A 179 -5.33 -33.52 -11.61
CA LEU A 179 -4.98 -33.61 -10.19
C LEU A 179 -6.30 -33.47 -9.42
N GLN A 180 -6.94 -34.61 -9.15
CA GLN A 180 -7.97 -34.68 -8.14
C GLN A 180 -7.30 -34.36 -6.81
N ALA A 181 -7.45 -33.13 -6.33
CA ALA A 181 -7.08 -32.75 -4.99
C ALA A 181 -7.95 -33.55 -4.02
N ASN A 182 -7.41 -34.64 -3.48
CA ASN A 182 -8.09 -35.49 -2.54
C ASN A 182 -7.34 -35.47 -1.21
N ASN A 183 -8.05 -35.19 -0.12
CA ASN A 183 -7.49 -35.13 1.24
C ASN A 183 -7.21 -36.52 1.84
N TYR A 184 -7.05 -37.55 1.01
CA TYR A 184 -6.83 -38.90 1.49
C TYR A 184 -5.35 -39.14 1.71
N GLN A 185 -5.02 -39.84 2.80
CA GLN A 185 -3.67 -40.35 3.01
C GLN A 185 -3.25 -41.19 1.81
N TYR A 186 -1.98 -41.08 1.41
CA TYR A 186 -1.41 -41.91 0.36
C TYR A 186 -1.40 -43.36 0.82
N THR A 187 -2.39 -44.15 0.42
CA THR A 187 -2.38 -45.61 0.57
C THR A 187 -1.79 -46.20 -0.70
N ASN A 188 -0.53 -46.62 -0.64
CA ASN A 188 0.13 -47.33 -1.73
C ASN A 188 -0.61 -48.67 -1.92
N SER A 189 -1.49 -48.77 -2.91
CA SER A 189 -2.31 -49.97 -3.16
C SER A 189 -1.59 -51.00 -4.04
N ASP A 190 -0.27 -51.13 -3.89
CA ASP A 190 0.47 -52.26 -4.46
C ASP A 190 0.86 -53.19 -3.31
N ASP A 191 -0.03 -54.16 -3.09
CA ASP A 191 0.19 -55.30 -2.21
C ASP A 191 1.42 -56.08 -2.70
N ASN A 192 2.57 -55.96 -2.00
CA ASN A 192 3.55 -57.03 -1.70
C ASN A 192 5.05 -56.62 -1.60
N GLU A 193 5.41 -55.35 -1.41
CA GLU A 193 6.81 -55.03 -1.03
C GLU A 193 6.88 -54.19 0.25
N LYS A 194 7.89 -54.50 1.09
CA LYS A 194 8.13 -53.84 2.38
C LYS A 194 8.12 -52.33 2.21
N ASN A 195 7.14 -51.67 2.82
CA ASN A 195 6.92 -50.22 2.75
C ASN A 195 8.04 -49.44 3.46
N ASP A 196 9.11 -49.11 2.73
CA ASP A 196 10.09 -48.08 3.10
C ASP A 196 9.70 -46.69 2.54
N ALA A 197 8.49 -46.54 1.99
CA ALA A 197 8.02 -45.26 1.46
C ALA A 197 7.76 -44.27 2.61
N TYR A 198 8.46 -43.14 2.59
CA TYR A 198 8.35 -42.09 3.58
C TYR A 198 6.98 -41.39 3.50
N ASP A 199 6.15 -41.54 4.53
CA ASP A 199 4.86 -40.85 4.62
C ASP A 199 5.07 -39.36 4.94
N CYS A 200 5.24 -38.58 3.88
CA CYS A 200 5.35 -37.14 3.93
C CYS A 200 4.12 -36.45 4.55
N HIS A 201 2.94 -37.09 4.59
CA HIS A 201 1.77 -36.47 5.21
C HIS A 201 1.85 -36.63 6.74
N GLN A 202 2.12 -37.85 7.22
CA GLN A 202 2.23 -38.13 8.65
C GLN A 202 3.44 -37.45 9.29
N HIS A 203 4.60 -37.43 8.63
CA HIS A 203 5.78 -36.73 9.15
C HIS A 203 5.48 -35.24 9.41
N MET A 204 4.72 -34.65 8.52
CA MET A 204 4.49 -33.22 8.45
C MET A 204 3.34 -32.81 9.39
N LEU A 205 2.36 -33.70 9.62
CA LEU A 205 1.43 -33.62 10.75
C LEU A 205 2.15 -33.66 12.10
N ASN A 206 3.07 -34.61 12.30
CA ASN A 206 3.85 -34.72 13.53
C ASN A 206 4.68 -33.44 13.77
N LEU A 207 5.30 -32.88 12.72
CA LEU A 207 6.05 -31.62 12.77
C LEU A 207 5.19 -30.42 13.18
N LEU A 208 3.94 -30.38 12.72
CA LEU A 208 2.97 -29.34 13.10
C LEU A 208 2.42 -29.54 14.52
N GLU A 209 2.30 -30.79 14.98
CA GLU A 209 1.88 -31.13 16.33
C GLU A 209 2.97 -30.77 17.36
N GLU A 210 4.24 -31.11 17.08
CA GLU A 210 5.41 -30.70 17.87
C GLU A 210 5.54 -29.17 17.96
N ARG A 211 5.32 -28.42 16.86
CA ARG A 211 5.36 -26.95 16.87
C ARG A 211 4.23 -26.30 17.68
N LYS A 212 3.08 -26.94 17.80
CA LYS A 212 1.95 -26.43 18.59
C LYS A 212 2.18 -26.58 20.09
N GLU A 213 2.97 -27.57 20.52
CA GLU A 213 3.36 -27.73 21.92
C GLU A 213 4.36 -26.64 22.36
N GLU A 214 5.21 -26.15 21.44
CA GLU A 214 6.21 -25.12 21.73
C GLU A 214 5.71 -23.66 21.65
N LYS A 215 4.60 -23.38 20.94
CA LYS A 215 4.08 -22.01 20.75
C LYS A 215 2.59 -21.89 21.08
N LYS A 216 2.27 -21.64 22.36
CA LYS A 216 0.91 -21.41 22.87
C LYS A 216 0.28 -20.05 22.52
N THR A 217 0.94 -19.20 21.74
CA THR A 217 0.49 -17.84 21.45
C THR A 217 0.68 -17.48 19.98
N GLU A 218 -0.24 -17.92 19.12
CA GLU A 218 -0.84 -17.14 18.03
C GLU A 218 -1.78 -18.03 17.21
N GLN A 219 -3.06 -17.66 17.20
CA GLN A 219 -4.13 -18.35 16.47
C GLN A 219 -4.14 -17.95 14.98
N GLU A 220 -3.00 -18.06 14.30
CA GLU A 220 -3.02 -18.18 12.84
C GLU A 220 -2.99 -19.66 12.50
N ARG A 221 -4.16 -20.21 12.15
CA ARG A 221 -4.24 -21.54 11.54
C ARG A 221 -3.45 -21.50 10.23
N GLN A 222 -2.17 -21.85 10.27
CA GLN A 222 -1.36 -22.08 9.08
C GLN A 222 -2.10 -23.10 8.21
N LYS A 223 -2.65 -22.66 7.08
CA LYS A 223 -3.26 -23.52 6.08
C LYS A 223 -2.13 -24.10 5.25
N MET A 224 -1.91 -25.41 5.37
CA MET A 224 -0.91 -26.12 4.59
C MET A 224 -1.59 -27.00 3.55
N ILE A 225 -1.11 -26.91 2.31
CA ILE A 225 -1.58 -27.73 1.18
C ILE A 225 -0.37 -28.55 0.71
N ILE A 226 -0.54 -29.87 0.61
CA ILE A 226 0.50 -30.79 0.12
C ILE A 226 0.09 -31.27 -1.26
N LEU A 227 0.98 -31.11 -2.24
CA LEU A 227 0.78 -31.56 -3.61
C LEU A 227 1.64 -32.80 -3.88
N GLN A 228 0.99 -33.95 -4.05
CA GLN A 228 1.65 -35.22 -4.36
C GLN A 228 1.29 -35.71 -5.78
N GLY A 229 2.18 -36.50 -6.37
CA GLY A 229 2.07 -36.96 -7.75
C GLY A 229 3.38 -37.52 -8.29
N LYS A 230 3.34 -38.26 -9.39
CA LYS A 230 4.52 -38.90 -10.01
C LYS A 230 5.56 -37.89 -10.49
N SER A 231 6.81 -38.29 -10.65
CA SER A 231 7.84 -37.42 -11.23
C SER A 231 7.40 -36.95 -12.62
N GLY A 232 7.62 -35.67 -12.94
CA GLY A 232 7.19 -35.07 -14.20
C GLY A 232 5.71 -34.70 -14.31
N SER A 233 4.86 -34.98 -13.31
CA SER A 233 3.41 -34.70 -13.35
C SER A 233 3.02 -33.21 -13.21
N GLY A 234 3.94 -32.28 -13.43
CA GLY A 234 3.64 -30.84 -13.36
C GLY A 234 3.38 -30.25 -11.97
N LYS A 235 3.70 -30.95 -10.87
CA LYS A 235 3.46 -30.45 -9.49
C LYS A 235 3.98 -29.04 -9.26
N SER A 236 5.22 -28.74 -9.66
CA SER A 236 5.83 -27.42 -9.49
C SER A 236 5.10 -26.33 -10.28
N LEU A 237 4.57 -26.68 -11.45
CA LEU A 237 3.78 -25.78 -12.29
C LEU A 237 2.43 -25.48 -11.63
N PHE A 238 1.77 -26.51 -11.10
CA PHE A 238 0.50 -26.37 -10.39
C PHE A 238 0.63 -25.65 -9.03
N CYS A 239 1.72 -25.88 -8.29
CA CYS A 239 2.04 -25.11 -7.08
C CYS A 239 2.10 -23.61 -7.40
N ARG A 240 2.79 -23.22 -8.48
CA ARG A 240 2.90 -21.81 -8.89
C ARG A 240 1.56 -21.17 -9.25
N HIS A 241 0.59 -21.96 -9.69
CA HIS A 241 -0.77 -21.50 -9.97
C HIS A 241 -1.60 -21.36 -8.67
N LEU A 242 -1.47 -22.30 -7.73
CA LEU A 242 -2.17 -22.26 -6.44
C LEU A 242 -1.62 -21.22 -5.45
N GLU A 243 -0.44 -20.65 -5.72
CA GLU A 243 0.13 -19.53 -4.96
C GLU A 243 -0.58 -18.18 -5.21
N GLU A 244 -1.56 -18.12 -6.13
CA GLU A 244 -2.50 -16.99 -6.27
C GLU A 244 -3.38 -16.80 -5.01
#